data_AF-A0A8B7N4C9-F1
#
_entry.id   AF-A0A8B7N4C9-F1
#
_cell.length_a   1.000
_cell.length_b   1.000
_cell.length_c   1.000
_cell.angle_alpha   90.00
_cell.angle_beta   90.00
_cell.angle_gamma   90.00
#
_symmetry.space_group_name_H-M   'P 1'
#
loop_
_entity.id
_entity.type
_entity.pdbx_description
1 polymer ?
#
loop_
_entity_poly.entity_id
_entity_poly.type
_entity_poly.pdbx_seq_one_letter_code
_entity_poly.pdbx_strand_id
1 'polypeptide(L)'
;MPSPSYRGAAPIIHAVLNGETCTGITVMRIHPKRFDVGEILRTASVEVGRHTKSRQLHETLSELGAEHLIEVLRDLPFHFTNARPQPTEGVSYARKISEKHAVVSWNEKSADEIYRQYLALDDHFPLTALWQDNLVQLREAVLPEDATIRVDEESVAAPSNETRNNRRKLSYPPSSTLTEGQIASGKGSSVLWVGCANNSIIGFKAIKLKGKKTMSPHEFHNGFMSKVTRDKWYFK
;
A
#
# COMPACT_ATOMS: atom_id res chain seq x y z
N MET A 1 -0.59 14.99 6.88
CA MET A 1 -0.35 16.42 6.68
C MET A 1 -1.60 17.02 6.04
N PRO A 2 -2.12 18.15 6.53
CA PRO A 2 -3.33 18.74 5.97
C PRO A 2 -3.11 19.22 4.53
N SER A 3 -4.13 19.14 3.68
CA SER A 3 -4.11 19.79 2.36
C SER A 3 -3.93 21.31 2.52
N PRO A 4 -3.11 22.01 1.71
CA PRO A 4 -2.40 21.56 0.51
C PRO A 4 -0.90 21.27 0.73
N SER A 5 -0.56 20.30 1.58
CA SER A 5 0.85 19.95 1.82
C SER A 5 1.54 19.24 0.65
N TYR A 6 0.80 18.57 -0.24
CA TYR A 6 1.35 17.93 -1.44
C TYR A 6 0.95 18.69 -2.71
N ARG A 7 1.92 19.31 -3.40
CA ARG A 7 1.74 19.92 -4.73
C ARG A 7 2.27 19.01 -5.82
N GLY A 8 1.67 18.98 -6.99
CA GLY A 8 2.18 18.23 -8.13
C GLY A 8 1.24 17.15 -8.66
N ALA A 9 1.82 16.20 -9.38
CA ALA A 9 1.09 15.29 -10.25
C ALA A 9 0.45 14.08 -9.56
N ALA A 10 0.87 13.71 -8.34
CA ALA A 10 0.40 12.48 -7.69
C ALA A 10 0.15 12.60 -6.16
N PRO A 11 -0.53 13.65 -5.66
CA PRO A 11 -0.65 13.91 -4.22
C PRO A 11 -1.28 12.77 -3.43
N ILE A 12 -2.28 12.08 -4.00
CA ILE A 12 -2.96 10.95 -3.35
C ILE A 12 -2.01 9.77 -3.12
N ILE A 13 -1.22 9.41 -4.14
CA ILE A 13 -0.27 8.30 -4.04
C ILE A 13 0.81 8.64 -3.00
N HIS A 14 1.35 9.87 -3.02
CA HIS A 14 2.36 10.30 -2.06
C HIS A 14 1.84 10.33 -0.62
N ALA A 15 0.59 10.74 -0.41
CA ALA A 15 -0.01 10.70 0.92
C ALA A 15 -0.05 9.27 1.49
N VAL A 16 -0.43 8.27 0.68
CA VAL A 16 -0.43 6.86 1.10
C VAL A 16 1.01 6.32 1.26
N LEU A 17 1.91 6.62 0.32
CA LEU A 17 3.32 6.19 0.40
C LEU A 17 4.00 6.65 1.69
N ASN A 18 3.78 7.91 2.06
CA ASN A 18 4.40 8.54 3.21
C ASN A 18 3.68 8.21 4.53
N GLY A 19 2.58 7.45 4.48
CA GLY A 19 1.86 7.01 5.67
C GLY A 19 1.15 8.16 6.39
N GLU A 20 0.68 9.14 5.63
CA GLU A 20 -0.11 10.23 6.19
C GLU A 20 -1.39 9.66 6.80
N THR A 21 -1.71 10.04 8.03
CA THR A 21 -2.95 9.65 8.72
C THR A 21 -4.13 10.57 8.39
N CYS A 22 -3.85 11.68 7.70
CA CYS A 22 -4.82 12.66 7.28
C CYS A 22 -4.33 13.36 6.01
N THR A 23 -5.26 13.57 5.08
CA THR A 23 -5.06 14.28 3.81
C THR A 23 -6.35 15.02 3.45
N GLY A 24 -6.45 15.61 2.26
CA GLY A 24 -7.68 16.31 1.89
C GLY A 24 -7.67 16.97 0.53
N ILE A 25 -8.77 17.63 0.22
CA ILE A 25 -8.93 18.45 -0.98
C ILE A 25 -8.70 19.92 -0.67
N THR A 26 -8.27 20.65 -1.69
CA THR A 26 -8.20 22.12 -1.67
C THR A 26 -8.87 22.62 -2.94
N VAL A 27 -9.91 23.44 -2.78
CA VAL A 27 -10.45 24.25 -3.88
C VAL A 27 -9.62 25.52 -3.91
N MET A 28 -8.95 25.77 -5.04
CA MET A 28 -8.05 26.90 -5.20
C MET A 28 -8.29 27.64 -6.50
N ARG A 29 -7.86 28.90 -6.55
CA ARG A 29 -7.74 29.66 -7.79
C ARG A 29 -6.61 29.07 -8.63
N ILE A 30 -6.72 29.17 -9.95
CA ILE A 30 -5.62 28.82 -10.84
C ILE A 30 -4.68 30.03 -10.94
N HIS A 31 -3.40 29.83 -10.61
CA HIS A 31 -2.40 30.89 -10.80
C HIS A 31 -1.93 30.90 -12.26
N PRO A 32 -1.89 32.08 -12.93
CA PRO A 32 -1.68 32.16 -14.38
C PRO A 32 -0.31 31.66 -14.87
N LYS A 33 0.71 31.67 -13.99
CA LYS A 33 2.11 31.36 -14.35
C LYS A 33 2.72 30.19 -13.60
N ARG A 34 2.02 29.62 -12.63
CA ARG A 34 2.61 28.65 -11.68
C ARG A 34 1.58 27.57 -11.35
N PHE A 35 2.04 26.33 -11.30
CA PHE A 35 1.20 25.16 -11.05
C PHE A 35 0.96 24.96 -9.55
N ASP A 36 -0.27 24.65 -9.15
CA ASP A 36 -0.68 24.33 -7.76
C ASP A 36 -0.32 25.36 -6.66
N VAL A 37 -0.24 26.65 -6.97
CA VAL A 37 0.10 27.71 -5.99
C VAL A 37 -0.94 28.80 -5.83
N GLY A 38 -2.10 28.68 -6.47
CA GLY A 38 -3.13 29.72 -6.37
C GLY A 38 -3.81 29.73 -5.00
N GLU A 39 -4.47 30.85 -4.69
CA GLU A 39 -5.09 31.09 -3.39
C GLU A 39 -6.13 30.02 -3.07
N ILE A 40 -6.16 29.62 -1.80
CA ILE A 40 -7.10 28.68 -1.23
C ILE A 40 -8.45 29.37 -1.07
N LEU A 41 -9.48 28.78 -1.65
CA LEU A 41 -10.88 29.18 -1.47
C LEU A 41 -11.55 28.36 -0.38
N ARG A 42 -11.19 27.07 -0.29
CA ARG A 42 -11.68 26.13 0.72
C ARG A 42 -10.80 24.90 0.82
N THR A 43 -10.76 24.29 2.00
CA THR A 43 -10.10 23.00 2.25
C THR A 43 -11.06 22.08 2.98
N ALA A 44 -10.92 20.77 2.77
CA ALA A 44 -11.55 19.76 3.59
C ALA A 44 -10.59 18.59 3.78
N SER A 45 -10.66 17.93 4.92
CA SER A 45 -9.74 16.85 5.29
C SER A 45 -10.48 15.55 5.56
N VAL A 46 -9.79 14.44 5.31
CA VAL A 46 -10.25 13.07 5.57
C VAL A 46 -9.17 12.31 6.31
N GLU A 47 -9.58 11.42 7.19
CA GLU A 47 -8.68 10.44 7.80
C GLU A 47 -8.24 9.41 6.76
N VAL A 48 -6.98 8.99 6.86
CA VAL A 48 -6.40 7.94 6.01
C VAL A 48 -6.07 6.77 6.94
N GLY A 49 -6.87 5.72 6.85
CA GLY A 49 -6.67 4.51 7.63
C GLY A 49 -5.41 3.76 7.23
N ARG A 50 -4.88 2.96 8.15
CA ARG A 50 -3.64 2.17 7.96
C ARG A 50 -3.65 1.28 6.71
N HIS A 51 -4.83 0.79 6.31
CA HIS A 51 -5.00 -0.12 5.18
C HIS A 51 -5.64 0.55 3.95
N THR A 52 -5.80 1.87 3.97
CA THR A 52 -6.43 2.61 2.87
C THR A 52 -5.55 2.56 1.62
N LYS A 53 -6.08 2.01 0.53
CA LYS A 53 -5.42 2.05 -0.78
C LYS A 53 -5.61 3.41 -1.44
N SER A 54 -4.65 3.81 -2.29
CA SER A 54 -4.71 5.07 -3.04
C SER A 54 -5.97 5.20 -3.90
N ARG A 55 -6.44 4.09 -4.51
CA ARG A 55 -7.69 4.05 -5.27
C ARG A 55 -8.92 4.40 -4.42
N GLN A 56 -9.02 3.80 -3.23
CA GLN A 56 -10.14 4.07 -2.32
C GLN A 56 -10.10 5.53 -1.84
N LEU A 57 -8.91 6.01 -1.49
CA LEU A 57 -8.71 7.40 -1.12
C LEU A 57 -9.07 8.36 -2.26
N HIS A 58 -8.75 8.01 -3.51
CA HIS A 58 -9.15 8.78 -4.68
C HIS A 58 -10.66 8.87 -4.81
N GLU A 59 -11.38 7.76 -4.68
CA GLU A 59 -12.85 7.74 -4.74
C GLU A 59 -13.44 8.70 -3.68
N THR A 60 -13.02 8.57 -2.41
CA THR A 60 -13.46 9.45 -1.31
C THR A 60 -13.15 10.94 -1.58
N LEU A 61 -11.91 11.25 -2.01
CA LEU A 61 -11.51 12.64 -2.27
C LEU A 61 -12.22 13.20 -3.51
N SER A 62 -12.56 12.38 -4.49
CA SER A 62 -13.25 12.82 -5.70
C SER A 62 -14.67 13.29 -5.41
N GLU A 63 -15.40 12.54 -4.57
CA GLU A 63 -16.76 12.91 -4.13
C GLU A 63 -16.72 14.18 -3.28
N LEU A 64 -15.83 14.23 -2.28
CA LEU A 64 -15.66 15.39 -1.40
C LEU A 64 -15.28 16.65 -2.20
N GLY A 65 -14.37 16.49 -3.17
CA GLY A 65 -13.92 17.58 -4.02
C GLY A 65 -15.04 18.13 -4.91
N ALA A 66 -15.88 17.25 -5.48
CA ALA A 66 -17.02 17.66 -6.28
C ALA A 66 -18.05 18.45 -5.45
N GLU A 67 -18.40 17.94 -4.26
CA GLU A 67 -19.31 18.63 -3.34
C GLU A 67 -18.78 20.03 -2.97
N HIS A 68 -17.52 20.11 -2.53
CA HIS A 68 -16.91 21.35 -2.07
C HIS A 68 -16.73 22.36 -3.20
N LEU A 69 -16.47 21.91 -4.41
CA LEU A 69 -16.41 22.79 -5.58
C LEU A 69 -17.77 23.43 -5.86
N ILE A 70 -18.86 22.65 -5.83
CA ILE A 70 -20.20 23.19 -6.05
C ILE A 70 -20.58 24.20 -4.96
N GLU A 71 -20.25 23.93 -3.71
CA GLU A 71 -20.49 24.88 -2.62
C GLU A 71 -19.72 26.20 -2.83
N VAL A 72 -18.45 26.13 -3.21
CA VAL A 72 -17.66 27.33 -3.53
C VAL A 72 -18.27 28.12 -4.68
N LEU A 73 -18.78 27.44 -5.71
CA LEU A 73 -19.40 28.10 -6.87
C LEU A 73 -20.75 28.76 -6.54
N ARG A 74 -21.51 28.26 -5.57
CA ARG A 74 -22.80 28.85 -5.16
C ARG A 74 -22.64 30.23 -4.52
N ASP A 75 -21.54 30.47 -3.81
CA ASP A 75 -21.22 31.77 -3.21
C ASP A 75 -19.76 32.19 -3.52
N LEU A 76 -19.46 32.26 -4.81
CA LEU A 76 -18.12 32.59 -5.28
C LEU A 76 -17.61 33.95 -4.78
N PRO A 77 -18.41 35.04 -4.74
CA PRO A 77 -17.95 36.34 -4.23
C PRO A 77 -17.47 36.27 -2.78
N PHE A 78 -18.19 35.54 -1.91
CA PHE A 78 -17.77 35.33 -0.53
C PHE A 78 -16.44 34.57 -0.47
N HIS A 79 -16.32 33.47 -1.21
CA HIS A 79 -15.10 32.66 -1.22
C HIS A 79 -13.89 33.39 -1.80
N PHE A 80 -14.08 34.26 -2.80
CA PHE A 80 -13.01 35.10 -3.33
C PHE A 80 -12.57 36.16 -2.33
N THR A 81 -13.51 36.80 -1.64
CA THR A 81 -13.21 37.81 -0.62
C THR A 81 -12.42 37.20 0.56
N ASN A 82 -12.69 35.94 0.88
CA ASN A 82 -12.04 35.21 1.97
C ASN A 82 -10.87 34.33 1.51
N ALA A 83 -10.44 34.43 0.25
CA ALA A 83 -9.36 33.62 -0.30
C ALA A 83 -8.05 33.91 0.46
N ARG A 84 -7.24 32.86 0.68
CA ARG A 84 -5.98 32.96 1.43
C ARG A 84 -4.81 32.45 0.59
N PRO A 85 -3.63 33.06 0.71
CA PRO A 85 -2.43 32.50 0.08
C PRO A 85 -2.16 31.10 0.65
N GLN A 86 -1.66 30.20 -0.19
CA GLN A 86 -1.18 28.91 0.30
C GLN A 86 0.06 29.10 1.18
N PRO A 87 0.25 28.25 2.21
CA PRO A 87 1.46 28.26 3.00
C PRO A 87 2.70 27.96 2.13
N THR A 88 3.84 28.54 2.52
CA THR A 88 5.15 28.30 1.91
C THR A 88 5.97 27.27 2.66
N GLU A 89 5.71 27.10 3.95
CA GLU A 89 6.32 26.08 4.81
C GLU A 89 5.52 24.78 4.77
N GLY A 90 6.20 23.64 4.92
CA GLY A 90 5.56 22.31 4.91
C GLY A 90 5.13 21.81 3.53
N VAL A 91 5.51 22.50 2.44
CA VAL A 91 5.17 22.09 1.07
C VAL A 91 6.09 20.95 0.61
N SER A 92 5.47 19.83 0.24
CA SER A 92 6.11 18.68 -0.40
C SER A 92 5.68 18.54 -1.86
N TYR A 93 6.59 18.10 -2.72
CA TYR A 93 6.31 17.91 -4.15
C TYR A 93 5.99 16.44 -4.47
N ALA A 94 4.73 16.17 -4.77
CA ALA A 94 4.23 14.90 -5.23
C ALA A 94 4.53 14.70 -6.72
N ARG A 95 5.74 14.26 -7.03
CA ARG A 95 6.19 13.98 -8.40
C ARG A 95 5.40 12.82 -9.02
N LYS A 96 5.35 12.80 -10.36
CA LYS A 96 4.73 11.73 -11.14
C LYS A 96 5.35 10.37 -10.78
N ILE A 97 4.48 9.38 -10.59
CA ILE A 97 4.84 8.01 -10.26
C ILE A 97 5.10 7.21 -11.55
N SER A 98 5.99 6.23 -11.46
CA SER A 98 6.40 5.35 -12.56
C SER A 98 6.67 3.95 -12.04
N GLU A 99 6.77 2.96 -12.94
CA GLU A 99 7.08 1.55 -12.61
C GLU A 99 8.32 1.38 -11.72
N LYS A 100 9.34 2.23 -11.87
CA LYS A 100 10.54 2.24 -10.99
C LYS A 100 10.22 2.36 -9.51
N HIS A 101 9.13 3.05 -9.16
CA HIS A 101 8.68 3.20 -7.77
C HIS A 101 8.06 1.93 -7.21
N ALA A 102 7.72 0.94 -8.05
CA ALA A 102 7.18 -0.34 -7.63
C ALA A 102 8.26 -1.41 -7.40
N VAL A 103 9.53 -1.11 -7.70
CA VAL A 103 10.65 -2.00 -7.36
C VAL A 103 10.83 -1.96 -5.84
N VAL A 104 10.91 -3.14 -5.23
CA VAL A 104 11.07 -3.28 -3.78
C VAL A 104 12.55 -3.24 -3.41
N SER A 105 12.94 -2.30 -2.55
CA SER A 105 14.28 -2.24 -1.95
C SER A 105 14.28 -2.95 -0.59
N TRP A 106 14.53 -4.26 -0.58
CA TRP A 106 14.43 -5.08 0.64
C TRP A 106 15.39 -4.66 1.75
N ASN A 107 16.57 -4.15 1.37
CA ASN A 107 17.64 -3.73 2.27
C ASN A 107 17.46 -2.32 2.84
N GLU A 108 16.58 -1.51 2.25
CA GLU A 108 16.37 -0.11 2.64
C GLU A 108 15.02 0.11 3.32
N LYS A 109 14.02 -0.72 3.01
CA LYS A 109 12.65 -0.53 3.46
C LYS A 109 12.20 -1.63 4.41
N SER A 110 11.56 -1.20 5.49
CA SER A 110 10.82 -2.04 6.42
C SER A 110 9.54 -2.61 5.81
N ALA A 111 8.95 -3.62 6.46
CA ALA A 111 7.69 -4.22 6.05
C ALA A 111 6.55 -3.19 5.95
N ASP A 112 6.41 -2.27 6.91
CA ASP A 112 5.40 -1.20 6.85
C ASP A 112 5.62 -0.25 5.67
N GLU A 113 6.87 0.10 5.35
CA GLU A 113 7.19 0.94 4.17
C GLU A 113 6.85 0.24 2.86
N ILE A 114 7.18 -1.04 2.73
CA ILE A 114 6.83 -1.85 1.54
C ILE A 114 5.32 -2.06 1.48
N TYR A 115 4.64 -2.23 2.61
CA TYR A 115 3.20 -2.35 2.65
C TYR A 115 2.49 -1.06 2.20
N ARG A 116 2.97 0.11 2.64
CA ARG A 116 2.50 1.41 2.10
C ARG A 116 2.79 1.56 0.62
N GLN A 117 3.96 1.10 0.16
CA GLN A 117 4.30 1.05 -1.26
C GLN A 117 3.27 0.22 -2.06
N TYR A 118 2.85 -0.93 -1.53
CA TYR A 118 1.77 -1.73 -2.09
C TYR A 118 0.43 -0.96 -2.09
N LEU A 119 -0.01 -0.45 -0.93
CA LEU A 119 -1.29 0.27 -0.82
C LEU A 119 -1.38 1.47 -1.77
N ALA A 120 -0.27 2.16 -1.99
CA ALA A 120 -0.22 3.34 -2.83
C ALA A 120 -0.18 3.02 -4.32
N LEU A 121 0.43 1.90 -4.72
CA LEU A 121 0.79 1.63 -6.12
C LEU A 121 0.00 0.51 -6.79
N ASP A 122 -0.61 -0.42 -6.05
CA ASP A 122 -1.17 -1.69 -6.58
C ASP A 122 -2.14 -1.52 -7.77
N ASP A 123 -2.92 -0.44 -7.81
CA ASP A 123 -3.85 -0.13 -8.91
C ASP A 123 -3.14 0.28 -10.22
N HIS A 124 -1.91 0.81 -10.12
CA HIS A 124 -1.14 1.31 -11.26
C HIS A 124 0.04 0.40 -11.62
N PHE A 125 0.83 0.02 -10.61
CA PHE A 125 2.06 -0.73 -10.74
C PHE A 125 2.14 -1.77 -9.60
N PRO A 126 2.01 -3.07 -9.88
CA PRO A 126 2.22 -4.09 -8.86
C PRO A 126 3.66 -4.03 -8.38
N LEU A 127 3.90 -4.36 -7.10
CA LEU A 127 5.26 -4.44 -6.58
C LEU A 127 6.07 -5.47 -7.36
N THR A 128 7.35 -5.19 -7.55
CA THR A 128 8.25 -6.03 -8.35
C THR A 128 9.57 -6.31 -7.65
N ALA A 129 10.11 -7.49 -7.93
CA ALA A 129 11.44 -7.93 -7.52
C ALA A 129 11.99 -8.91 -8.56
N LEU A 130 13.21 -9.43 -8.35
CA LEU A 130 13.82 -10.44 -9.19
C LEU A 130 13.92 -11.78 -8.46
N TRP A 131 13.42 -12.84 -9.09
CA TRP A 131 13.67 -14.23 -8.69
C TRP A 131 14.55 -14.89 -9.73
N GLN A 132 15.79 -15.24 -9.37
CA GLN A 132 16.75 -15.86 -10.32
C GLN A 132 16.81 -15.08 -11.65
N ASP A 133 16.98 -13.76 -11.55
CA ASP A 133 17.05 -12.81 -12.66
C ASP A 133 15.77 -12.69 -13.52
N ASN A 134 14.68 -13.33 -13.09
CA ASN A 134 13.35 -13.18 -13.69
C ASN A 134 12.52 -12.18 -12.89
N LEU A 135 11.89 -11.23 -13.60
CA LEU A 135 10.96 -10.30 -13.00
C LEU A 135 9.75 -11.05 -12.42
N VAL A 136 9.49 -10.78 -11.13
CA VAL A 136 8.30 -11.25 -10.43
C VAL A 136 7.47 -10.06 -9.98
N GLN A 137 6.16 -10.17 -10.15
CA GLN A 137 5.19 -9.27 -9.54
C GLN A 137 4.71 -9.90 -8.24
N LEU A 138 4.72 -9.11 -7.18
CA LEU A 138 4.29 -9.45 -5.84
C LEU A 138 2.96 -8.76 -5.57
N ARG A 139 1.95 -9.54 -5.19
CA ARG A 139 0.57 -9.09 -5.08
C ARG A 139 -0.03 -9.49 -3.74
N GLU A 140 -1.07 -8.75 -3.35
CA GLU A 140 -1.82 -9.01 -2.12
C GLU A 140 -0.88 -9.05 -0.91
N ALA A 141 -0.12 -7.96 -0.73
CA ALA A 141 0.78 -7.83 0.39
C ALA A 141 -0.01 -7.86 1.71
N VAL A 142 0.60 -8.43 2.74
CA VAL A 142 0.05 -8.53 4.10
C VAL A 142 1.14 -8.36 5.14
N LEU A 143 0.81 -7.70 6.25
CA LEU A 143 1.68 -7.65 7.41
C LEU A 143 1.47 -8.89 8.31
N PRO A 144 2.46 -9.26 9.14
CA PRO A 144 2.38 -10.42 10.03
C PRO A 144 1.14 -10.42 10.93
N GLU A 145 0.82 -9.28 11.55
CA GLU A 145 -0.34 -9.13 12.43
C GLU A 145 -1.65 -9.41 11.69
N ASP A 146 -1.84 -8.87 10.48
CA ASP A 146 -3.04 -9.07 9.67
C ASP A 146 -3.15 -10.50 9.14
N ALA A 147 -2.02 -11.18 9.00
CA ALA A 147 -1.95 -12.56 8.58
C ALA A 147 -2.24 -13.54 9.72
N THR A 148 -2.36 -13.12 10.99
CA THR A 148 -2.62 -14.01 12.13
C THR A 148 -4.09 -14.07 12.57
N ILE A 149 -4.94 -13.14 12.12
CA ILE A 149 -6.33 -12.95 12.60
C ILE A 149 -7.35 -13.93 11.95
N ARG A 150 -6.99 -15.21 11.74
CA ARG A 150 -7.99 -16.27 11.49
C ARG A 150 -7.78 -17.45 12.43
N VAL A 151 -7.69 -17.15 13.72
CA VAL A 151 -7.85 -18.12 14.79
C VAL A 151 -9.02 -17.63 15.65
N ASP A 152 -10.23 -18.02 15.25
CA ASP A 152 -11.45 -18.15 16.03
C ASP A 152 -11.88 -16.99 16.98
N GLU A 153 -12.73 -16.08 16.50
CA GLU A 153 -13.68 -15.30 17.33
C GLU A 153 -15.14 -15.77 17.10
N GLU A 154 -15.36 -17.08 16.99
CA GLU A 154 -16.69 -17.69 17.16
C GLU A 154 -16.54 -18.96 18.00
N SER A 155 -16.36 -18.80 19.31
CA SER A 155 -16.65 -19.89 20.26
C SER A 155 -17.08 -19.33 21.62
N VAL A 156 -18.28 -18.74 21.67
CA VAL A 156 -19.07 -18.67 22.90
C VAL A 156 -20.36 -19.44 22.67
N ALA A 157 -20.32 -20.77 22.84
CA ALA A 157 -21.37 -21.60 23.46
C ALA A 157 -21.28 -23.09 23.07
N ALA A 158 -20.94 -23.91 24.07
CA ALA A 158 -21.43 -25.26 24.38
C ALA A 158 -21.04 -26.49 23.49
N PRO A 159 -21.05 -27.71 24.08
CA PRO A 159 -20.22 -28.84 23.63
C PRO A 159 -21.02 -29.96 22.95
N SER A 160 -20.41 -30.66 21.98
CA SER A 160 -20.42 -32.14 21.87
C SER A 160 -19.83 -32.63 20.53
N ASN A 161 -18.97 -33.65 20.69
CA ASN A 161 -18.47 -34.69 19.79
C ASN A 161 -18.55 -34.61 18.26
N GLU A 162 -17.39 -34.95 17.69
CA GLU A 162 -17.14 -35.51 16.35
C GLU A 162 -17.54 -34.66 15.13
N THR A 163 -16.61 -33.84 14.61
CA THR A 163 -16.17 -33.97 13.21
C THR A 163 -14.90 -33.18 12.88
N ARG A 164 -13.93 -33.90 12.30
CA ARG A 164 -12.96 -33.48 11.25
C ARG A 164 -12.21 -32.15 11.41
N ASN A 165 -10.91 -32.31 11.71
CA ASN A 165 -9.77 -31.52 11.24
C ASN A 165 -10.10 -30.51 10.12
N ASN A 166 -10.38 -29.26 10.50
CA ASN A 166 -10.41 -28.14 9.56
C ASN A 166 -9.67 -26.91 10.12
N ARG A 167 -8.56 -27.13 10.84
CA ARG A 167 -7.57 -26.06 11.08
C ARG A 167 -6.87 -25.73 9.76
N ARG A 168 -7.46 -24.84 8.96
CA ARG A 168 -6.76 -24.17 7.86
C ARG A 168 -5.62 -23.37 8.48
N LYS A 169 -4.44 -24.00 8.56
CA LYS A 169 -3.19 -23.44 9.08
C LYS A 169 -2.90 -22.11 8.39
N LEU A 170 -3.27 -21.02 9.05
CA LEU A 170 -2.81 -19.69 8.72
C LEU A 170 -1.30 -19.68 9.01
N SER A 171 -0.51 -19.57 7.94
CA SER A 171 0.89 -19.95 7.96
C SER A 171 1.76 -18.94 8.69
N TYR A 172 2.16 -19.31 9.91
CA TYR A 172 3.35 -18.95 10.67
C TYR A 172 4.21 -17.81 10.07
N PRO A 173 4.25 -16.60 10.67
CA PRO A 173 5.37 -15.70 10.49
C PRO A 173 6.61 -16.39 11.09
N PRO A 174 7.72 -16.59 10.33
CA PRO A 174 8.92 -17.15 10.91
C PRO A 174 9.35 -16.29 12.11
N SER A 175 9.80 -16.95 13.18
CA SER A 175 10.50 -16.35 14.31
C SER A 175 11.69 -15.50 13.80
N SER A 176 11.45 -14.22 13.49
CA SER A 176 12.41 -13.11 13.30
C SER A 176 13.79 -13.40 12.69
N THR A 177 13.91 -14.26 11.68
CA THR A 177 15.24 -14.71 11.16
C THR A 177 15.42 -14.63 9.65
N LEU A 178 14.49 -14.04 8.91
CA LEU A 178 14.72 -13.79 7.48
C LEU A 178 15.59 -12.55 7.30
N THR A 179 16.70 -12.71 6.59
CA THR A 179 17.50 -11.58 6.11
C THR A 179 16.82 -10.90 4.93
N GLU A 180 17.30 -9.73 4.56
CA GLU A 180 16.69 -8.88 3.53
C GLU A 180 16.61 -9.60 2.18
N GLY A 181 15.40 -9.66 1.63
CA GLY A 181 15.08 -10.38 0.40
C GLY A 181 14.95 -11.89 0.57
N GLN A 182 15.33 -12.48 1.71
CA GLN A 182 15.20 -13.92 1.94
C GLN A 182 13.72 -14.31 1.97
N ILE A 183 13.36 -15.36 1.24
CA ILE A 183 11.98 -15.84 1.17
C ILE A 183 11.77 -17.13 1.95
N ALA A 184 10.60 -17.26 2.57
CA ALA A 184 10.14 -18.49 3.20
C ALA A 184 8.67 -18.74 2.90
N SER A 185 8.35 -20.00 2.58
CA SER A 185 7.00 -20.49 2.46
C SER A 185 6.89 -21.82 3.20
N GLY A 186 5.91 -21.95 4.09
CA GLY A 186 5.58 -23.23 4.69
C GLY A 186 4.98 -24.20 3.66
N LYS A 187 5.10 -25.51 3.90
CA LYS A 187 4.40 -26.51 3.09
C LYS A 187 2.89 -26.33 3.25
N GLY A 188 2.18 -26.03 2.15
CA GLY A 188 0.74 -25.73 2.15
C GLY A 188 0.38 -24.32 2.64
N SER A 189 1.36 -23.43 2.77
CA SER A 189 1.13 -22.02 3.14
C SER A 189 0.45 -21.25 2.00
N SER A 190 -0.44 -20.33 2.39
CA SER A 190 -1.09 -19.37 1.50
C SER A 190 -0.36 -18.02 1.43
N VAL A 191 0.81 -17.89 2.08
CA VAL A 191 1.58 -16.65 2.17
C VAL A 191 3.06 -16.93 1.92
N LEU A 192 3.66 -16.18 1.00
CA LEU A 192 5.10 -16.15 0.82
C LEU A 192 5.68 -15.02 1.68
N TRP A 193 6.46 -15.37 2.71
CA TRP A 193 7.11 -14.40 3.59
C TRP A 193 8.45 -13.97 3.01
N VAL A 194 8.78 -12.68 3.15
CA VAL A 194 10.04 -12.09 2.70
C VAL A 194 10.64 -11.23 3.81
N GLY A 195 11.93 -11.39 4.07
CA GLY A 195 12.69 -10.54 4.99
C GLY A 195 12.94 -9.15 4.41
N CYS A 196 12.85 -8.14 5.27
CA CYS A 196 12.97 -6.73 4.94
C CYS A 196 13.91 -6.05 5.94
N ALA A 197 14.26 -4.79 5.68
CA ALA A 197 15.10 -4.01 6.59
C ALA A 197 14.52 -3.95 8.01
N ASN A 198 15.37 -3.65 8.99
CA ASN A 198 15.02 -3.58 10.41
C ASN A 198 14.46 -4.90 10.99
N ASN A 199 14.90 -6.06 10.47
CA ASN A 199 14.44 -7.39 10.89
C ASN A 199 12.92 -7.57 10.79
N SER A 200 12.28 -6.84 9.88
CA SER A 200 10.85 -6.93 9.63
C SER A 200 10.55 -7.93 8.50
N ILE A 201 9.32 -8.42 8.43
CA ILE A 201 8.89 -9.38 7.41
C ILE A 201 7.56 -8.96 6.80
N ILE A 202 7.39 -9.19 5.50
CA ILE A 202 6.14 -8.94 4.78
C ILE A 202 5.72 -10.20 4.03
N GLY A 203 4.41 -10.43 3.95
CA GLY A 203 3.82 -11.57 3.24
C GLY A 203 3.19 -11.18 1.92
N PHE A 204 3.16 -12.10 0.96
CA PHE A 204 2.41 -11.96 -0.30
C PHE A 204 1.55 -13.19 -0.57
N LYS A 205 0.30 -12.98 -0.96
CA LYS A 205 -0.66 -14.07 -1.24
C LYS A 205 -0.72 -14.47 -2.71
N ALA A 206 -0.12 -13.68 -3.60
CA ALA A 206 -0.09 -13.97 -5.02
C ALA A 206 1.23 -13.52 -5.65
N ILE A 207 1.78 -14.38 -6.52
CA ILE A 207 3.04 -14.13 -7.23
C ILE A 207 2.79 -14.32 -8.73
N LYS A 208 3.40 -13.49 -9.57
CA LYS A 208 3.37 -13.66 -11.03
C LYS A 208 4.76 -13.47 -11.62
N LEU A 209 5.35 -14.54 -12.12
CA LEU A 209 6.55 -14.46 -12.95
C LEU A 209 6.21 -13.93 -14.35
N LYS A 210 7.15 -13.22 -14.98
CA LYS A 210 7.04 -12.77 -16.36
C LYS A 210 6.65 -13.94 -17.29
N GLY A 211 5.59 -13.75 -18.07
CA GLY A 211 5.09 -14.75 -19.03
C GLY A 211 4.32 -15.94 -18.41
N LYS A 212 4.08 -15.95 -17.09
CA LYS A 212 3.29 -16.98 -16.40
C LYS A 212 1.96 -16.42 -15.89
N LYS A 213 1.01 -17.32 -15.60
CA LYS A 213 -0.21 -16.99 -14.85
C LYS A 213 0.16 -16.61 -13.41
N THR A 214 -0.67 -15.78 -12.79
CA THR A 214 -0.60 -15.54 -11.34
C THR A 214 -0.79 -16.88 -10.61
N MET A 215 -0.01 -17.10 -9.56
CA MET A 215 0.00 -18.33 -8.79
C MET A 215 0.04 -18.05 -7.29
N SER A 216 -0.41 -19.02 -6.52
CA SER A 216 -0.32 -19.03 -5.07
C SER A 216 1.12 -19.26 -4.58
N PRO A 217 1.45 -18.87 -3.34
CA PRO A 217 2.72 -19.22 -2.69
C PRO A 217 3.02 -20.73 -2.71
N HIS A 218 1.98 -21.55 -2.54
CA HIS A 218 2.13 -23.01 -2.60
C HIS A 218 2.59 -23.50 -3.99
N GLU A 219 1.96 -23.00 -5.05
CA GLU A 219 2.33 -23.31 -6.43
C GLU A 219 3.72 -22.78 -6.77
N PHE A 220 4.04 -21.56 -6.34
CA PHE A 220 5.37 -20.98 -6.51
C PHE A 220 6.45 -21.82 -5.83
N HIS A 221 6.19 -22.28 -4.60
CA HIS A 221 7.10 -23.17 -3.88
C HIS A 221 7.36 -24.48 -4.64
N ASN A 222 6.30 -25.17 -5.08
CA ASN A 222 6.43 -26.46 -5.77
C ASN A 222 7.03 -26.32 -7.19
N GLY A 223 6.72 -25.23 -7.89
CA GLY A 223 7.18 -24.98 -9.24
C GLY A 223 8.61 -24.43 -9.34
N PHE A 224 9.03 -23.61 -8.36
CA PHE A 224 10.26 -22.82 -8.45
C PHE A 224 11.18 -22.98 -7.25
N MET A 225 10.71 -22.70 -6.02
CA MET A 225 11.59 -22.72 -4.83
C MET A 225 12.17 -24.12 -4.56
N SER A 226 11.34 -25.15 -4.61
CA SER A 226 11.75 -26.55 -4.37
C SER A 226 12.68 -27.12 -5.44
N LYS A 227 12.87 -26.43 -6.57
CA LYS A 227 13.79 -26.81 -7.65
C LYS A 227 15.21 -26.31 -7.42
N VAL A 228 15.42 -25.48 -6.40
CA VAL A 228 16.72 -24.92 -6.04
C VAL A 228 17.00 -25.07 -4.56
N THR A 229 18.28 -24.97 -4.22
CA THR A 229 18.75 -25.02 -2.85
C THR A 229 18.31 -23.78 -2.06
N ARG A 230 18.15 -23.93 -0.74
CA ARG A 230 17.60 -22.88 0.14
C ARG A 230 18.46 -21.61 0.20
N ASP A 231 19.76 -21.71 -0.04
CA ASP A 231 20.66 -20.56 -0.17
C ASP A 231 20.28 -19.64 -1.35
N LYS A 232 19.51 -20.14 -2.33
CA LYS A 232 19.01 -19.36 -3.47
C LYS A 232 17.60 -18.82 -3.26
N TRP A 233 17.02 -18.99 -2.06
CA TRP A 233 15.67 -18.52 -1.76
C TRP A 233 15.69 -17.04 -1.39
N TYR A 234 15.94 -16.21 -2.39
CA TYR A 234 16.01 -14.76 -2.25
C TYR A 234 15.32 -14.06 -3.42
N PHE A 235 14.63 -12.97 -3.11
CA PHE A 235 14.37 -11.91 -4.06
C PHE A 235 15.51 -10.90 -4.03
N LYS A 236 15.92 -10.45 -5.23
CA LYS A 236 16.80 -9.30 -5.40
C LYS A 236 15.99 -8.07 -5.78
#